data_AF-A0A699TDT6-F1
#
_entry.id   AF-A0A699TDT6-F1
#
_cell.length_a   1.000
_cell.length_b   1.000
_cell.length_c   1.000
_cell.angle_alpha   90.00
_cell.angle_beta   90.00
_cell.angle_gamma   90.00
#
_symmetry.space_group_name_H-M   'P 1'
#
loop_
_entity.id
_entity.type
_entity.pdbx_description
1 polymer ?
#
loop_
_entity_poly.entity_id
_entity_poly.type
_entity_poly.pdbx_seq_one_letter_code
_entity_poly.pdbx_strand_id
1 'polypeptide(L)'
;MYRRVKAIKRLQSVSWKGVQGVSAGIAFTRGYRDSSPAMDDEMKFEALDRIVRAVQIPVSADLENGLARTPEGVESNFRRISDMGCGGASIEDIADYSNPKAPVF
;
A
#
# COMPACT_ATOMS: atom_id res chain seq x y z
N MET A 1 13.44 16.88 -23.22
CA MET A 1 12.76 15.67 -23.73
C MET A 1 12.88 14.56 -22.69
N TYR A 2 11.88 14.39 -21.81
CA TYR A 2 11.71 13.16 -21.02
C TYR A 2 10.22 12.97 -20.76
N ARG A 3 9.57 12.23 -21.66
CA ARG A 3 8.20 11.72 -21.47
C ARG A 3 8.35 10.28 -21.01
N ARG A 4 7.97 9.97 -19.77
CA ARG A 4 7.60 8.59 -19.39
C ARG A 4 6.15 8.60 -18.93
N VAL A 5 5.25 8.59 -19.90
CA VAL A 5 3.92 8.04 -19.67
C VAL A 5 4.11 6.52 -19.78
N LYS A 6 4.06 5.80 -18.66
CA LYS A 6 3.89 4.35 -18.68
C LYS A 6 2.46 4.06 -18.25
N ALA A 7 1.69 3.57 -19.21
CA ALA A 7 0.32 3.11 -19.05
C ALA A 7 0.20 2.10 -17.91
N ILE A 8 -0.88 2.22 -17.12
CA ILE A 8 -1.35 1.22 -16.16
C ILE A 8 -1.61 -0.07 -16.94
N LYS A 9 -0.69 -1.04 -16.83
CA LYS A 9 -0.87 -2.35 -17.45
C LYS A 9 -1.69 -3.20 -16.48
N ARG A 10 -2.98 -3.39 -16.78
CA ARG A 10 -3.85 -4.38 -16.15
C ARG A 10 -3.09 -5.71 -16.04
N LEU A 11 -2.90 -6.23 -14.83
CA LEU A 11 -2.30 -7.55 -14.63
C LEU A 11 -3.38 -8.62 -14.75
N GLN A 12 -3.33 -9.31 -15.89
CA GLN A 12 -3.95 -10.61 -16.08
C GLN A 12 -3.15 -11.69 -15.34
N SER A 13 -3.87 -12.72 -14.89
CA SER A 13 -3.43 -13.92 -14.19
C SER A 13 -2.18 -14.59 -14.80
N VAL A 14 -0.98 -14.35 -14.23
CA VAL A 14 0.22 -15.18 -14.46
C VAL A 14 1.16 -15.08 -13.24
N SER A 15 1.68 -16.23 -12.81
CA SER A 15 2.73 -16.49 -11.82
C SER A 15 3.47 -15.25 -11.25
N TRP A 16 3.09 -14.82 -10.05
CA TRP A 16 3.60 -13.60 -9.40
C TRP A 16 5.10 -13.71 -9.10
N LYS A 17 5.91 -12.93 -9.84
CA LYS A 17 7.34 -12.66 -9.56
C LYS A 17 7.55 -11.24 -9.01
N GLY A 18 6.63 -10.77 -8.17
CA GLY A 18 6.68 -9.45 -7.53
C GLY A 18 6.82 -9.55 -6.01
N VAL A 19 7.21 -8.45 -5.36
CA VAL A 19 7.14 -8.32 -3.90
C VAL A 19 5.81 -7.68 -3.55
N GLN A 20 5.06 -8.24 -2.60
CA GLN A 20 4.00 -7.50 -1.94
C GLN A 20 4.61 -6.79 -0.73
N GLY A 21 4.45 -5.48 -0.63
CA GLY A 21 4.70 -4.75 0.60
C GLY A 21 3.67 -5.21 1.61
N VAL A 22 4.08 -5.98 2.60
CA VAL A 22 3.16 -6.61 3.57
C VAL A 22 3.07 -5.69 4.78
N SER A 23 1.91 -5.05 4.98
CA SER A 23 1.62 -4.20 6.16
C SER A 23 1.98 -4.92 7.47
N ALA A 24 1.55 -6.18 7.60
CA ALA A 24 1.89 -7.06 8.72
C ALA A 24 3.40 -7.22 8.93
N GLY A 25 4.15 -7.46 7.84
CA GLY A 25 5.60 -7.61 7.91
C GLY A 25 6.29 -6.34 8.39
N ILE A 26 5.84 -5.19 7.90
CA ILE A 26 6.34 -3.88 8.34
C ILE A 26 5.98 -3.63 9.81
N ALA A 27 4.73 -3.89 10.23
CA ALA A 27 4.28 -3.72 11.60
C ALA A 27 5.06 -4.59 12.59
N PHE A 28 5.23 -5.88 12.29
CA PHE A 28 5.96 -6.80 13.17
C PHE A 28 7.42 -6.41 13.36
N THR A 29 8.11 -5.94 12.31
CA THR A 29 9.52 -5.48 12.45
C THR A 29 9.66 -4.25 13.35
N ARG A 30 8.55 -3.56 13.64
CA ARG A 30 8.49 -2.37 14.48
C ARG A 30 7.82 -2.63 15.84
N GLY A 31 7.48 -3.89 16.15
CA GLY A 31 6.85 -4.27 17.41
C GLY A 31 5.34 -3.99 17.48
N TYR A 32 4.72 -3.67 16.34
CA TYR A 32 3.27 -3.48 16.25
C TYR A 32 2.58 -4.76 15.82
N ARG A 33 1.31 -4.88 16.21
CA ARG A 33 0.40 -5.82 15.56
C ARG A 33 0.05 -5.30 14.17
N ASP A 34 -0.33 -6.21 13.30
CA ASP A 34 -0.89 -5.85 12.00
C ASP A 34 -2.09 -4.91 12.15
N SER A 35 -2.22 -3.97 11.21
CA SER A 35 -3.25 -2.92 11.20
C SER A 35 -3.39 -2.12 12.51
N SER A 36 -2.32 -2.05 13.31
CA SER A 36 -2.34 -1.37 14.61
C SER A 36 -2.60 0.13 14.45
N PRO A 37 -3.67 0.70 15.04
CA PRO A 37 -3.94 2.14 14.98
C PRO A 37 -2.87 3.01 15.66
N ALA A 38 -2.03 2.40 16.49
CA ALA A 38 -0.91 3.07 17.15
C ALA A 38 0.34 3.20 16.25
N MET A 39 0.37 2.51 15.11
CA MET A 39 1.45 2.64 14.15
C MET A 39 1.15 3.81 13.22
N ASP A 40 2.10 4.74 13.12
CA ASP A 40 2.01 5.85 12.17
C ASP A 40 2.08 5.33 10.72
N ASP A 41 1.10 5.73 9.91
CA ASP A 41 1.02 5.36 8.50
C ASP A 41 2.25 5.84 7.70
N GLU A 42 2.89 6.94 8.13
CA GLU A 42 4.12 7.42 7.51
C GLU A 42 5.25 6.38 7.59
N MET A 43 5.31 5.61 8.69
CA MET A 43 6.29 4.52 8.83
C MET A 43 6.08 3.41 7.79
N LYS A 44 4.82 3.18 7.38
CA LYS A 44 4.49 2.20 6.33
C LYS A 44 4.97 2.71 4.97
N PHE A 45 4.73 3.99 4.67
CA PHE A 45 5.20 4.63 3.44
C PHE A 45 6.73 4.67 3.33
N GLU A 46 7.45 4.97 4.42
CA GLU A 46 8.91 4.93 4.42
C GLU A 46 9.45 3.52 4.17
N ALA A 47 8.86 2.50 4.80
CA ALA A 47 9.27 1.12 4.59
C ALA A 47 9.02 0.68 3.14
N LEU A 48 7.87 1.08 2.58
CA LEU A 48 7.52 0.82 1.19
C LEU A 48 8.51 1.48 0.22
N ASP A 49 8.84 2.77 0.39
CA ASP A 49 9.82 3.47 -0.45
C ASP A 49 11.20 2.79 -0.39
N ARG A 50 11.65 2.35 0.79
CA ARG A 50 12.89 1.57 0.94
C ARG A 50 12.84 0.26 0.13
N ILE A 51 11.72 -0.48 0.17
CA ILE A 51 11.56 -1.73 -0.58
C ILE A 51 11.58 -1.46 -2.09
N VAL A 52 10.80 -0.49 -2.55
CA VAL A 52 10.70 -0.13 -3.98
C VAL A 52 12.06 0.26 -4.55
N ARG A 53 12.87 1.00 -3.78
CA ARG A 53 14.24 1.38 -4.19
C ARG A 53 15.23 0.21 -4.18
N ALA A 54 15.00 -0.81 -3.36
CA ALA A 54 15.92 -1.92 -3.17
C ALA A 54 15.79 -3.02 -4.24
N VAL A 55 14.66 -3.10 -4.95
CA VAL A 55 14.37 -4.19 -5.90
C VAL A 55 14.17 -3.69 -7.33
N GLN A 56 14.46 -4.55 -8.30
CA GLN A 56 14.22 -4.27 -9.72
C GLN A 56 12.96 -4.94 -10.28
N ILE A 57 12.21 -5.64 -9.42
CA ILE A 57 10.94 -6.30 -9.76
C ILE A 57 9.76 -5.45 -9.30
N PRO A 58 8.56 -5.58 -9.91
CA PRO A 58 7.39 -4.83 -9.49
C PRO A 58 7.05 -5.07 -8.01
N VAL A 59 6.71 -3.99 -7.32
CA VAL A 59 6.23 -4.01 -5.94
C VAL A 59 4.75 -3.62 -5.91
N SER A 60 3.92 -4.42 -5.25
CA SER A 60 2.55 -4.04 -4.92
C SER A 60 2.50 -3.50 -3.49
N ALA A 61 1.84 -2.38 -3.26
CA ALA A 61 1.66 -1.84 -1.91
C ALA A 61 0.43 -2.46 -1.23
N ASP A 62 0.53 -2.77 0.06
CA ASP A 62 -0.65 -3.01 0.88
C ASP A 62 -1.04 -1.70 1.57
N LEU A 63 -2.23 -1.19 1.20
CA LEU A 63 -2.77 0.06 1.76
C LEU A 63 -3.84 -0.18 2.81
N GLU A 64 -4.05 -1.42 3.30
CA GLU A 64 -5.05 -1.69 4.34
C GLU A 64 -6.42 -1.13 3.91
N ASN A 65 -7.13 -0.39 4.77
CA ASN A 65 -8.37 0.33 4.43
C ASN A 65 -8.17 1.65 3.66
N GLY A 66 -7.01 1.80 2.99
CA GLY A 66 -6.61 2.99 2.25
C GLY A 66 -5.74 3.97 3.04
N LEU A 67 -5.38 3.67 4.30
CA LEU A 67 -4.59 4.51 5.21
C LEU A 67 -5.13 5.95 5.32
N ALA A 68 -6.46 6.08 5.22
CA ALA A 68 -7.16 7.35 5.28
C ALA A 68 -8.61 7.11 5.66
N ARG A 69 -9.26 8.16 6.20
CA ARG A 69 -10.69 8.12 6.58
C ARG A 69 -11.62 8.76 5.56
N THR A 70 -11.07 9.33 4.48
CA THR A 70 -11.86 9.98 3.43
C THR A 70 -11.47 9.46 2.05
N PRO A 71 -12.39 9.43 1.08
CA PRO A 71 -12.08 9.04 -0.29
C PRO A 71 -10.92 9.83 -0.91
N GLU A 72 -10.83 11.13 -0.63
CA GLU A 72 -9.75 12.00 -1.14
C GLU A 72 -8.40 11.63 -0.52
N GLY A 73 -8.40 11.25 0.76
CA GLY A 73 -7.19 10.76 1.43
C GLY A 73 -6.73 9.42 0.86
N VAL A 74 -7.68 8.50 0.60
CA VAL A 74 -7.39 7.23 -0.07
C VAL A 74 -6.80 7.48 -1.46
N GLU A 75 -7.44 8.36 -2.25
CA GLU A 75 -6.92 8.73 -3.57
C GLU A 75 -5.51 9.32 -3.49
N SER A 76 -5.26 10.20 -2.53
CA SER A 76 -3.93 10.80 -2.29
C SER A 76 -2.88 9.73 -1.99
N ASN A 77 -3.20 8.73 -1.15
CA ASN A 77 -2.30 7.63 -0.82
C ASN A 77 -2.02 6.73 -2.02
N PHE A 78 -3.02 6.46 -2.86
CA PHE A 78 -2.84 5.73 -4.12
C PHE A 78 -1.94 6.49 -5.11
N ARG A 79 -2.11 7.81 -5.23
CA ARG A 79 -1.20 8.64 -6.04
C ARG A 79 0.21 8.61 -5.49
N ARG A 80 0.37 8.72 -4.17
CA ARG A 80 1.65 8.69 -3.48
C ARG A 80 2.45 7.41 -3.79
N ILE A 81 1.83 6.23 -3.69
CA ILE A 81 2.54 4.97 -4.01
C ILE A 81 2.85 4.83 -5.51
N SER A 82 2.00 5.42 -6.38
CA SER A 82 2.27 5.47 -7.82
C SER A 82 3.52 6.31 -8.09
N ASP A 83 3.67 7.44 -7.39
CA ASP A 83 4.84 8.32 -7.51
C ASP A 83 6.11 7.68 -6.94
N MET A 84 5.98 6.83 -5.90
CA MET A 84 7.09 6.00 -5.40
C MET A 84 7.56 4.95 -6.42
N GLY A 85 6.70 4.56 -7.36
CA GLY A 85 7.00 3.57 -8.40
C GLY A 85 6.42 2.17 -8.14
N CYS A 86 5.43 2.05 -7.24
CA CYS A 86 4.70 0.80 -7.08
C CYS A 86 3.97 0.40 -8.37
N GLY A 87 3.93 -0.90 -8.66
CA GLY A 87 3.26 -1.46 -9.83
C GLY A 87 1.77 -1.77 -9.61
N GLY A 88 1.29 -1.68 -8.36
CA GLY A 88 -0.09 -1.95 -7.97
C GLY A 88 -0.30 -1.76 -6.46
N ALA A 89 -1.54 -1.99 -6.01
CA ALA A 89 -1.89 -2.00 -4.60
C ALA A 89 -3.12 -2.88 -4.30
N SER A 90 -3.23 -3.29 -3.03
CA SER A 90 -4.46 -3.81 -2.41
C SER A 90 -5.12 -2.75 -1.53
N ILE A 91 -6.44 -2.88 -1.36
CA ILE A 91 -7.26 -2.15 -0.40
C ILE A 91 -8.31 -3.11 0.18
N GLU A 92 -8.63 -2.94 1.45
CA GLU A 92 -9.56 -3.77 2.21
C GLU A 92 -10.87 -3.01 2.47
N ASP A 93 -11.97 -3.75 2.57
CA ASP A 93 -13.31 -3.26 2.90
C ASP A 93 -13.53 -3.19 4.43
N ILE A 94 -12.55 -2.65 5.16
CA ILE A 94 -12.60 -2.48 6.62
C ILE A 94 -12.76 -0.99 6.96
N ALA A 95 -13.89 -0.62 7.57
CA ALA A 95 -14.12 0.77 7.97
C ALA A 95 -13.25 1.19 9.17
N ASP A 96 -13.07 0.29 10.15
CA ASP A 96 -12.33 0.56 11.39
C ASP A 96 -11.71 -0.72 11.94
N TYR A 97 -10.38 -0.78 12.03
CA TYR A 97 -9.67 -1.94 12.59
C TYR A 97 -9.92 -2.15 14.09
N SER A 98 -10.34 -1.12 14.82
CA SER A 98 -10.77 -1.24 16.22
C SER A 98 -12.19 -1.80 16.34
N ASN A 99 -12.99 -1.72 15.28
CA ASN A 99 -14.30 -2.31 15.18
C ASN A 99 -14.52 -2.93 13.79
N PRO A 100 -14.01 -4.15 13.52
CA PRO A 100 -14.07 -4.76 12.19
C PRO A 100 -15.48 -5.05 11.66
N LYS A 101 -16.50 -4.97 12.53
CA LYS A 101 -17.92 -5.10 12.15
C LYS A 101 -18.57 -3.74 11.87
N ALA A 102 -17.80 -2.65 12.00
CA ALA A 102 -18.26 -1.33 11.63
C ALA A 102 -18.64 -1.36 10.14
N PRO A 103 -19.83 -0.87 9.80
CA PRO A 103 -20.24 -0.82 8.43
C PRO A 103 -19.41 0.18 7.62
N VAL A 104 -19.14 -0.16 6.37
CA VAL A 104 -18.47 0.69 5.39
C VAL A 104 -19.54 1.63 4.80
N PHE A 105 -19.62 2.86 5.30
CA PHE A 105 -20.55 3.89 4.85
C PHE A 105 -19.85 5.21 4.60
#